data_AF-A0A1W2AAS3-F1
#
_entry.id   AF-A0A1W2AAS3-F1
#
_cell.length_a   1.000
_cell.length_b   1.000
_cell.length_c   1.000
_cell.angle_alpha   90.00
_cell.angle_beta   90.00
_cell.angle_gamma   90.00
#
_symmetry.space_group_name_H-M   'P 1'
#
loop_
_entity.id
_entity.type
_entity.pdbx_description
1 polymer ?
#
loop_
_entity_poly.entity_id
_entity_poly.type
_entity_poly.pdbx_seq_one_letter_code
_entity_poly.pdbx_strand_id
1 'polypeptide(L)'
;MSRAKKSKAVPIVLVITILLAVLAVVCFLINPLVIQPKKDAIDKAYEDAKAAVEEHNKQIDIEYQLQLSEAQAAYNNPENPSWPENDDKLEWEVLDLSQYPLQDQRAVHSNRQEIMYNGMLLVNAWHSRPTDYSDAGIVGVSKAYKGEEKIQAKDNNVTLHTNALAALHEALLAAKAEGMEHYLVEEGYRTIERQQEYYNKKREKLSSKYSGEALDEATKKEVNYPGTSEYNSGLAFELRLYDKNDPDVGSPKYSTTPEGKWMNENCWKYGLVFRFPQNQWPLETSTDKSFKTGVSVHLNVYRYVGKGNAAIMHYMDFTMEEYIEYLEEHPHIALYVDDHLQYEVYRQIVGDDEEFDIQLNSTNNWESSLDNMGGIITVFDYTHV
;
A
#
# COMPACT_ATOMS: atom_id res chain seq x y z
N MET A 1 -27.66 -78.56 -45.46
CA MET A 1 -28.64 -77.65 -44.84
C MET A 1 -27.91 -76.69 -43.91
N SER A 2 -28.06 -75.40 -44.16
CA SER A 2 -27.36 -74.28 -43.51
C SER A 2 -27.66 -74.18 -42.01
N ARG A 3 -26.61 -74.06 -41.17
CA ARG A 3 -26.72 -73.69 -39.75
C ARG A 3 -26.72 -72.17 -39.64
N ALA A 4 -27.89 -71.57 -39.49
CA ALA A 4 -28.04 -70.14 -39.23
C ALA A 4 -27.45 -69.77 -37.85
N LYS A 5 -26.39 -68.97 -37.85
CA LYS A 5 -25.76 -68.40 -36.66
C LYS A 5 -26.65 -67.26 -36.16
N LYS A 6 -27.45 -67.47 -35.10
CA LYS A 6 -28.23 -66.40 -34.46
C LYS A 6 -27.26 -65.40 -33.81
N SER A 7 -27.12 -64.23 -34.44
CA SER A 7 -26.51 -63.05 -33.82
C SER A 7 -27.35 -62.64 -32.61
N LYS A 8 -26.79 -62.76 -31.40
CA LYS A 8 -27.41 -62.20 -30.19
C LYS A 8 -27.14 -60.69 -30.20
N ALA A 9 -28.10 -59.90 -30.66
CA ALA A 9 -28.06 -58.46 -30.42
C ALA A 9 -28.09 -58.25 -28.90
N VAL A 10 -27.01 -57.71 -28.33
CA VAL A 10 -27.02 -57.25 -26.94
C VAL A 10 -28.05 -56.12 -26.88
N PRO A 11 -29.07 -56.20 -26.02
CA PRO A 11 -30.10 -55.17 -25.99
C PRO A 11 -29.43 -53.84 -25.63
N ILE A 12 -29.71 -52.80 -26.41
CA ILE A 12 -29.13 -51.45 -26.28
C ILE A 12 -29.18 -50.95 -24.84
N VAL A 13 -30.25 -51.30 -24.11
CA VAL A 13 -30.43 -51.03 -22.67
C VAL A 13 -29.27 -51.57 -21.84
N LEU A 14 -28.81 -52.80 -22.08
CA LEU A 14 -27.72 -53.42 -21.31
C LEU A 14 -26.37 -52.72 -21.55
N VAL A 15 -26.13 -52.26 -22.79
CA VAL A 15 -24.92 -51.50 -23.13
C VAL A 15 -24.95 -50.12 -22.45
N ILE A 16 -26.10 -49.45 -22.45
CA ILE A 16 -26.30 -48.17 -21.75
C ILE A 16 -26.11 -48.35 -20.24
N THR A 17 -26.67 -49.40 -19.64
CA THR A 17 -26.51 -49.67 -18.21
C THR A 17 -25.05 -49.93 -17.83
N ILE A 18 -24.31 -50.68 -18.66
CA ILE A 18 -22.87 -50.91 -18.45
C ILE A 18 -22.09 -49.59 -18.58
N LEU A 19 -22.39 -48.76 -19.59
CA LEU A 19 -21.75 -47.46 -19.76
C LEU A 19 -22.01 -46.52 -18.58
N LEU A 20 -23.24 -46.48 -18.07
CA LEU A 20 -23.59 -45.69 -16.89
C LEU A 20 -22.91 -46.21 -15.62
N ALA A 21 -22.80 -47.54 -15.46
CA ALA A 21 -22.07 -48.13 -14.35
C ALA A 21 -20.56 -47.82 -14.41
N VAL A 22 -19.96 -47.89 -15.60
CA VAL A 22 -18.56 -47.50 -15.82
C VAL A 22 -18.37 -46.01 -15.56
N LEU A 23 -19.26 -45.15 -16.05
CA LEU A 23 -19.23 -43.71 -15.79
C LEU A 23 -19.34 -43.42 -14.28
N ALA A 24 -20.24 -44.10 -13.56
CA ALA A 24 -20.40 -43.94 -12.12
C ALA A 24 -19.12 -44.36 -11.36
N VAL A 25 -18.49 -45.48 -11.75
CA VAL A 25 -17.22 -45.91 -11.17
C VAL A 25 -16.10 -44.91 -11.48
N VAL A 26 -16.02 -44.40 -12.71
CA VAL A 26 -15.05 -43.38 -13.10
C VAL A 26 -15.26 -42.09 -12.29
N CYS A 27 -16.49 -41.60 -12.18
CA CYS A 27 -16.82 -40.43 -11.36
C CYS A 27 -16.49 -40.64 -9.87
N PHE A 28 -16.71 -41.85 -9.34
CA PHE A 28 -16.40 -42.19 -7.96
C PHE A 28 -14.88 -42.26 -7.70
N LEU A 29 -14.10 -42.71 -8.68
CA LEU A 29 -12.65 -42.88 -8.58
C LEU A 29 -11.86 -41.62 -8.94
N ILE A 30 -12.41 -40.70 -9.74
CA ILE A 30 -11.73 -39.44 -10.12
C ILE A 30 -11.37 -38.60 -8.88
N ASN A 31 -12.26 -38.53 -7.89
CA ASN A 31 -12.02 -37.71 -6.71
C ASN A 31 -10.80 -38.19 -5.89
N PRO A 32 -10.72 -39.47 -5.45
CA PRO A 32 -9.56 -39.97 -4.70
C PRO A 32 -8.30 -40.18 -5.56
N LEU A 33 -8.41 -40.47 -6.86
CA LEU A 33 -7.23 -40.78 -7.70
C LEU A 33 -6.63 -39.57 -8.41
N VAL A 34 -7.41 -38.51 -8.63
CA VAL A 34 -6.99 -37.38 -9.47
C VAL A 34 -7.15 -36.05 -8.75
N ILE A 35 -8.30 -35.80 -8.12
CA ILE A 35 -8.60 -34.50 -7.51
C ILE A 35 -7.82 -34.33 -6.21
N GLN A 36 -7.91 -35.28 -5.26
CA GLN A 36 -7.23 -35.14 -3.97
C GLN A 36 -5.70 -35.09 -4.04
N PRO A 37 -5.02 -35.96 -4.80
CA PRO A 37 -3.57 -35.89 -4.90
C PRO A 37 -3.08 -34.57 -5.50
N LYS A 38 -3.86 -33.97 -6.42
CA LYS A 38 -3.54 -32.64 -6.97
C LYS A 38 -3.77 -31.54 -5.95
N LYS A 39 -4.86 -31.62 -5.17
CA LYS A 39 -5.13 -30.66 -4.11
C LYS A 39 -4.05 -30.72 -3.04
N ASP A 40 -3.73 -31.92 -2.53
CA ASP A 40 -2.68 -32.11 -1.53
C ASP A 40 -1.31 -31.61 -2.03
N ALA A 41 -1.03 -31.76 -3.33
CA ALA A 41 0.21 -31.23 -3.93
C ALA A 41 0.22 -29.70 -4.01
N ILE A 42 -0.93 -29.06 -4.27
CA ILE A 42 -1.07 -27.60 -4.27
C ILE A 42 -0.99 -27.05 -2.84
N ASP A 43 -1.73 -27.64 -1.90
CA ASP A 43 -1.71 -27.27 -0.48
C ASP A 43 -0.28 -27.38 0.07
N LYS A 44 0.43 -28.45 -0.28
CA LYS A 44 1.84 -28.62 0.06
C LYS A 44 2.73 -27.55 -0.58
N ALA A 45 2.56 -27.26 -1.87
CA ALA A 45 3.34 -26.23 -2.53
C ALA A 45 3.10 -24.84 -1.92
N TYR A 46 1.88 -24.56 -1.45
CA TYR A 46 1.54 -23.33 -0.75
C TYR A 46 2.18 -23.25 0.63
N GLU A 47 2.11 -24.31 1.44
CA GLU A 47 2.80 -24.35 2.74
C GLU A 47 4.33 -24.27 2.59
N ASP A 48 4.89 -24.95 1.58
CA ASP A 48 6.32 -24.86 1.24
C ASP A 48 6.70 -23.42 0.84
N ALA A 49 5.86 -22.72 0.07
CA ALA A 49 6.07 -21.32 -0.31
C ALA A 49 5.98 -20.37 0.90
N LYS A 50 5.00 -20.60 1.80
CA LYS A 50 4.85 -19.82 3.03
C LYS A 50 6.05 -20.00 3.96
N ALA A 51 6.51 -21.24 4.14
CA ALA A 51 7.70 -21.54 4.93
C ALA A 51 8.97 -20.93 4.30
N ALA A 52 9.07 -20.90 2.97
CA ALA A 52 10.17 -20.24 2.27
C ALA A 52 10.18 -18.72 2.50
N VAL A 53 9.01 -18.07 2.51
CA VAL A 53 8.89 -16.65 2.86
C VAL A 53 9.28 -16.41 4.32
N GLU A 54 8.83 -17.26 5.24
CA GLU A 54 9.16 -17.10 6.66
C GLU A 54 10.66 -17.32 6.95
N GLU A 55 11.30 -18.25 6.24
CA GLU A 55 12.76 -18.43 6.31
C GLU A 55 13.51 -17.26 5.69
N HIS A 56 13.03 -16.73 4.55
CA HIS A 56 13.59 -15.54 3.93
C HIS A 56 13.52 -14.34 4.87
N ASN A 57 12.39 -14.12 5.55
CA ASN A 57 12.24 -13.07 6.54
C ASN A 57 13.24 -13.22 7.71
N LYS A 58 13.48 -14.46 8.18
CA LYS A 58 14.51 -14.70 9.21
C LYS A 58 15.94 -14.44 8.69
N GLN A 59 16.21 -14.73 7.42
CA GLN A 59 17.49 -14.40 6.80
C GLN A 59 17.70 -12.88 6.75
N ILE A 60 16.65 -12.14 6.37
CA ILE A 60 16.63 -10.68 6.41
C ILE A 60 16.88 -10.20 7.85
N ASP A 61 16.26 -10.80 8.86
CA ASP A 61 16.52 -10.45 10.28
C ASP A 61 17.98 -10.68 10.70
N ILE A 62 18.66 -11.70 10.16
CA ILE A 62 20.07 -11.97 10.45
C ILE A 62 20.98 -10.97 9.75
N GLU A 63 20.74 -10.70 8.46
CA GLU A 63 21.45 -9.66 7.71
C GLU A 63 21.27 -8.29 8.37
N TYR A 64 20.08 -8.03 8.92
CA TYR A 64 19.76 -6.86 9.71
C TYR A 64 20.65 -6.73 10.96
N GLN A 65 20.78 -7.78 11.77
CA GLN A 65 21.65 -7.73 12.95
C GLN A 65 23.11 -7.51 12.59
N LEU A 66 23.54 -8.01 11.43
CA LEU A 66 24.88 -7.77 10.92
C LEU A 66 25.07 -6.30 10.51
N GLN A 67 24.16 -5.73 9.72
CA GLN A 67 24.22 -4.32 9.30
C GLN A 67 24.21 -3.34 10.47
N LEU A 68 23.37 -3.59 11.49
CA LEU A 68 23.41 -2.82 12.75
C LEU A 68 24.79 -2.85 13.39
N SER A 69 25.40 -4.03 13.47
CA SER A 69 26.74 -4.15 14.07
C SER A 69 27.81 -3.41 13.26
N GLU A 70 27.68 -3.39 11.93
CA GLU A 70 28.59 -2.69 11.02
C GLU A 70 28.42 -1.16 11.09
N ALA A 71 27.18 -0.66 11.13
CA ALA A 71 26.87 0.76 11.33
C ALA A 71 27.35 1.25 12.72
N GLN A 72 27.16 0.44 13.77
CA GLN A 72 27.68 0.72 15.11
C GLN A 72 29.22 0.73 15.13
N ALA A 73 29.87 -0.12 14.33
CA ALA A 73 31.32 -0.15 14.19
C ALA A 73 31.84 1.07 13.41
N ALA A 74 31.13 1.49 12.36
CA ALA A 74 31.45 2.69 11.57
C ALA A 74 31.37 3.98 12.41
N TYR A 75 30.40 4.07 13.33
CA TYR A 75 30.27 5.19 14.29
C TYR A 75 31.52 5.38 15.17
N ASN A 76 32.19 4.29 15.55
CA ASN A 76 33.37 4.37 16.42
C ASN A 76 34.65 4.81 15.66
N ASN A 77 34.56 5.13 14.36
CA ASN A 77 35.68 5.56 13.54
C ASN A 77 35.70 7.10 13.40
N PRO A 78 36.74 7.82 13.90
CA PRO A 78 36.76 9.29 14.02
C PRO A 78 36.96 10.08 12.71
N GLU A 79 36.99 9.43 11.54
CA GLU A 79 37.02 10.10 10.24
C GLU A 79 35.64 10.00 9.61
N ASN A 80 34.71 10.90 9.95
CA ASN A 80 33.43 10.97 9.25
C ASN A 80 33.66 11.62 7.87
N PRO A 81 33.54 10.88 6.76
CA PRO A 81 33.81 11.44 5.44
C PRO A 81 32.76 12.50 5.08
N SER A 82 33.18 13.53 4.33
CA SER A 82 32.23 14.48 3.73
C SER A 82 31.30 13.73 2.79
N TRP A 83 30.02 14.09 2.78
CA TRP A 83 29.05 13.59 1.81
C TRP A 83 29.58 13.74 0.36
N PRO A 84 29.14 12.88 -0.56
CA PRO A 84 29.46 13.05 -1.97
C PRO A 84 28.92 14.41 -2.47
N GLU A 85 29.64 15.03 -3.41
CA GLU A 85 29.16 16.23 -4.09
C GLU A 85 27.93 15.87 -4.94
N ASN A 86 26.87 16.67 -4.87
CA ASN A 86 25.74 16.57 -5.77
C ASN A 86 26.08 17.16 -7.15
N ASP A 87 25.41 16.69 -8.20
CA ASP A 87 25.59 17.23 -9.56
C ASP A 87 24.74 18.50 -9.74
N ASP A 88 25.41 19.66 -9.73
CA ASP A 88 24.82 20.99 -9.89
C ASP A 88 24.09 21.24 -11.24
N LYS A 89 24.17 20.27 -12.17
CA LYS A 89 23.49 20.34 -13.48
C LYS A 89 22.16 19.60 -13.50
N LEU A 90 21.86 18.80 -12.49
CA LEU A 90 20.60 18.07 -12.41
C LEU A 90 19.53 18.97 -11.77
N GLU A 91 18.30 18.92 -12.29
CA GLU A 91 17.15 19.59 -11.66
C GLU A 91 16.86 19.01 -10.27
N TRP A 92 17.14 17.72 -10.09
CA TRP A 92 17.04 17.03 -8.81
C TRP A 92 17.98 15.83 -8.76
N GLU A 93 18.40 15.45 -7.55
CA GLU A 93 19.20 14.26 -7.29
C GLU A 93 18.86 13.67 -5.92
N VAL A 94 18.82 12.34 -5.83
CA VAL A 94 18.79 11.62 -4.55
C VAL A 94 20.15 10.99 -4.33
N LEU A 95 20.90 11.51 -3.35
CA LEU A 95 22.19 10.96 -2.96
C LEU A 95 22.00 9.79 -2.00
N ASP A 96 22.69 8.69 -2.26
CA ASP A 96 22.82 7.58 -1.30
C ASP A 96 23.93 7.88 -0.30
N LEU A 97 23.52 8.05 0.95
CA LEU A 97 24.36 8.38 2.09
C LEU A 97 24.52 7.20 3.04
N SER A 98 24.20 5.97 2.64
CA SER A 98 24.20 4.79 3.52
C SER A 98 25.57 4.47 4.12
N GLN A 99 26.65 4.93 3.50
CA GLN A 99 28.03 4.80 4.02
C GLN A 99 28.43 5.96 4.95
N TYR A 100 27.55 6.93 5.17
CA TYR A 100 27.79 8.14 5.94
C TYR A 100 26.87 8.14 7.15
N PRO A 101 27.39 8.16 8.39
CA PRO A 101 26.54 8.26 9.56
C PRO A 101 25.84 9.63 9.61
N LEU A 102 24.65 9.67 10.24
CA LEU A 102 24.00 10.94 10.60
C LEU A 102 24.98 11.83 11.38
N GLN A 103 25.06 13.11 11.02
CA GLN A 103 25.94 14.08 11.67
C GLN A 103 25.30 14.59 12.97
N ASP A 104 26.13 14.88 13.98
CA ASP A 104 25.71 15.47 15.26
C ASP A 104 24.53 14.74 15.95
N GLN A 105 24.60 13.40 15.96
CA GLN A 105 23.50 12.56 16.44
C GLN A 105 23.06 12.89 17.86
N ARG A 106 21.75 13.01 18.02
CA ARG A 106 21.05 12.99 19.30
C ARG A 106 19.92 11.96 19.26
N ALA A 107 19.65 11.35 20.40
CA ALA A 107 18.54 10.42 20.56
C ALA A 107 17.33 11.13 21.19
N VAL A 108 16.14 10.84 20.69
CA VAL A 108 14.87 11.18 21.33
C VAL A 108 14.08 9.91 21.58
N HIS A 109 13.71 9.69 22.83
CA HIS A 109 12.86 8.58 23.22
C HIS A 109 11.44 8.79 22.70
N SER A 110 10.85 7.76 22.11
CA SER A 110 9.50 7.74 21.55
C SER A 110 8.88 6.35 21.74
N ASN A 111 7.57 6.27 21.56
CA ASN A 111 6.87 4.99 21.45
C ASN A 111 6.16 4.84 20.11
N ARG A 112 5.79 3.60 19.77
CA ARG A 112 5.13 3.28 18.51
C ARG A 112 3.82 4.04 18.27
N GLN A 113 3.05 4.30 19.33
CA GLN A 113 1.76 4.99 19.20
C GLN A 113 1.89 6.46 18.80
N GLU A 114 3.01 7.11 19.12
CA GLU A 114 3.23 8.52 18.80
C GLU A 114 3.55 8.77 17.32
N ILE A 115 4.15 7.78 16.64
CA ILE A 115 4.66 7.94 15.27
C ILE A 115 3.97 7.03 14.25
N MET A 116 3.00 6.22 14.65
CA MET A 116 2.26 5.32 13.75
C MET A 116 1.42 6.07 12.70
N TYR A 117 1.02 7.31 12.99
CA TYR A 117 0.06 8.07 12.18
C TYR A 117 0.72 9.14 11.30
N ASN A 118 2.05 9.15 11.23
CA ASN A 118 2.85 10.19 10.57
C ASN A 118 3.15 9.88 9.09
N GLY A 119 2.39 8.97 8.48
CA GLY A 119 2.32 8.83 7.03
C GLY A 119 2.87 7.53 6.47
N MET A 120 3.89 6.93 7.06
CA MET A 120 4.60 5.78 6.47
C MET A 120 4.07 4.39 6.86
N LEU A 121 2.98 4.29 7.64
CA LEU A 121 2.41 2.99 8.00
C LEU A 121 1.93 2.18 6.76
N LEU A 122 2.71 1.20 6.29
CA LEU A 122 2.34 0.40 5.13
C LEU A 122 1.16 -0.51 5.45
N VAL A 123 0.05 -0.35 4.74
CA VAL A 123 -1.14 -1.21 4.87
C VAL A 123 -1.53 -1.73 3.50
N ASN A 124 -1.30 -3.02 3.27
CA ASN A 124 -1.62 -3.67 2.00
C ASN A 124 -1.96 -5.15 2.20
N ALA A 125 -2.06 -5.91 1.11
CA ALA A 125 -2.47 -7.32 1.14
C ALA A 125 -1.56 -8.23 2.00
N TRP A 126 -0.31 -7.80 2.21
CA TRP A 126 0.73 -8.54 2.93
C TRP A 126 0.99 -7.98 4.33
N HIS A 127 0.73 -6.68 4.54
CA HIS A 127 0.97 -5.98 5.81
C HIS A 127 -0.34 -5.44 6.37
N SER A 128 -0.87 -6.13 7.38
CA SER A 128 -2.08 -5.68 8.08
C SER A 128 -1.76 -4.47 8.95
N ARG A 129 -2.75 -3.58 9.11
CA ARG A 129 -2.72 -2.55 10.14
C ARG A 129 -2.44 -3.19 11.52
N PRO A 130 -1.55 -2.61 12.33
CA PRO A 130 -1.29 -3.08 13.68
C PRO A 130 -2.55 -3.20 14.54
N THR A 131 -2.59 -4.20 15.41
CA THR A 131 -3.74 -4.47 16.29
C THR A 131 -3.88 -3.45 17.42
N ASP A 132 -2.79 -2.80 17.78
CA ASP A 132 -2.73 -1.73 18.77
C ASP A 132 -3.00 -0.35 18.18
N TYR A 133 -3.26 -0.24 16.87
CA TYR A 133 -3.63 1.02 16.21
C TYR A 133 -4.85 1.66 16.88
N SER A 134 -4.71 2.92 17.28
CA SER A 134 -5.76 3.73 17.90
C SER A 134 -6.48 4.61 16.88
N ASP A 135 -7.79 4.79 17.07
CA ASP A 135 -8.59 5.74 16.27
C ASP A 135 -8.43 7.20 16.75
N ALA A 136 -7.44 7.48 17.60
CA ALA A 136 -7.07 8.84 17.96
C ALA A 136 -6.75 9.66 16.71
N GLY A 137 -7.16 10.93 16.69
CA GLY A 137 -6.95 11.81 15.54
C GLY A 137 -7.89 11.55 14.35
N ILE A 138 -8.77 10.54 14.38
CA ILE A 138 -9.80 10.37 13.34
C ILE A 138 -10.92 11.40 13.54
N VAL A 139 -11.12 12.28 12.57
CA VAL A 139 -12.10 13.39 12.62
C VAL A 139 -12.94 13.47 11.35
N GLY A 140 -14.13 14.07 11.45
CA GLY A 140 -15.06 14.19 10.31
C GLY A 140 -14.62 15.26 9.30
N VAL A 141 -14.46 14.86 8.04
CA VAL A 141 -14.00 15.74 6.95
C VAL A 141 -14.89 16.97 6.79
N SER A 142 -16.20 16.76 6.72
CA SER A 142 -17.19 17.84 6.49
C SER A 142 -17.36 18.81 7.66
N LYS A 143 -16.76 18.50 8.82
CA LYS A 143 -16.89 19.25 10.08
C LYS A 143 -15.59 19.95 10.51
N ALA A 144 -14.45 19.55 9.96
CA ALA A 144 -13.15 20.04 10.38
C ALA A 144 -12.90 21.49 9.97
N TYR A 145 -13.25 21.84 8.73
CA TYR A 145 -13.12 23.20 8.17
C TYR A 145 -14.48 23.81 7.87
N LYS A 146 -14.56 25.15 7.83
CA LYS A 146 -15.82 25.90 7.71
C LYS A 146 -15.71 27.01 6.67
N GLY A 147 -16.86 27.52 6.23
CA GLY A 147 -16.91 28.64 5.29
C GLY A 147 -16.30 28.26 3.94
N GLU A 148 -15.43 29.13 3.43
CA GLU A 148 -14.77 28.96 2.12
C GLU A 148 -13.68 27.89 2.08
N GLU A 149 -13.23 27.44 3.26
CA GLU A 149 -12.24 26.37 3.46
C GLU A 149 -12.89 24.99 3.66
N LYS A 150 -14.23 24.92 3.61
CA LYS A 150 -14.95 23.67 3.86
C LYS A 150 -14.60 22.62 2.81
N ILE A 151 -14.16 21.45 3.29
CA ILE A 151 -13.96 20.27 2.45
C ILE A 151 -15.30 19.53 2.27
N GLN A 152 -15.66 19.25 1.01
CA GLN A 152 -16.85 18.46 0.70
C GLN A 152 -16.58 16.98 0.95
N ALA A 153 -17.57 16.27 1.49
CA ALA A 153 -17.53 14.83 1.68
C ALA A 153 -18.87 14.21 1.30
N LYS A 154 -18.86 12.94 0.91
CA LYS A 154 -20.07 12.17 0.53
C LYS A 154 -21.19 12.30 1.56
N ASP A 155 -20.84 12.13 2.83
CA ASP A 155 -21.75 12.27 3.96
C ASP A 155 -20.99 12.60 5.27
N ASN A 156 -21.73 12.69 6.38
CA ASN A 156 -21.17 13.06 7.69
C ASN A 156 -20.33 11.95 8.38
N ASN A 157 -20.24 10.76 7.78
CA ASN A 157 -19.49 9.62 8.28
C ASN A 157 -18.13 9.46 7.59
N VAL A 158 -17.82 10.29 6.59
CA VAL A 158 -16.47 10.33 6.00
C VAL A 158 -15.54 11.03 6.97
N THR A 159 -14.57 10.27 7.48
CA THR A 159 -13.57 10.71 8.44
C THR A 159 -12.16 10.45 7.93
N LEU A 160 -11.17 11.19 8.43
CA LEU A 160 -9.74 10.99 8.15
C LEU A 160 -8.92 11.24 9.41
N HIS A 161 -7.71 10.69 9.45
CA HIS A 161 -6.73 11.11 10.44
C HIS A 161 -6.36 12.59 10.22
N THR A 162 -6.11 13.34 11.29
CA THR A 162 -5.82 14.79 11.22
C THR A 162 -4.66 15.13 10.29
N ASN A 163 -3.62 14.29 10.24
CA ASN A 163 -2.45 14.54 9.38
C ASN A 163 -2.83 14.50 7.89
N ALA A 164 -3.54 13.46 7.46
CA ALA A 164 -4.01 13.33 6.08
C ALA A 164 -5.06 14.40 5.72
N LEU A 165 -5.91 14.76 6.68
CA LEU A 165 -6.89 15.81 6.50
C LEU A 165 -6.24 17.19 6.32
N ALA A 166 -5.19 17.50 7.08
CA ALA A 166 -4.44 18.74 6.96
C ALA A 166 -3.72 18.83 5.60
N ALA A 167 -3.05 17.75 5.19
CA ALA A 167 -2.43 17.64 3.87
C ALA A 167 -3.44 17.83 2.73
N LEU A 168 -4.60 17.15 2.81
CA LEU A 168 -5.69 17.35 1.86
C LEU A 168 -6.18 18.80 1.84
N HIS A 169 -6.33 19.41 3.01
CA HIS A 169 -6.77 20.81 3.10
C HIS A 169 -5.81 21.77 2.39
N GLU A 170 -4.50 21.65 2.65
CA GLU A 170 -3.47 22.44 1.98
C GLU A 170 -3.52 22.25 0.46
N ALA A 171 -3.62 21.00 0.00
CA ALA A 171 -3.72 20.69 -1.43
C ALA A 171 -4.97 21.31 -2.07
N LEU A 172 -6.14 21.24 -1.42
CA LEU A 172 -7.38 21.80 -1.96
C LEU A 172 -7.39 23.33 -1.98
N LEU A 173 -6.75 23.99 -1.01
CA LEU A 173 -6.60 25.45 -1.04
C LEU A 173 -5.72 25.91 -2.20
N ALA A 174 -4.62 25.20 -2.45
CA ALA A 174 -3.77 25.49 -3.60
C ALA A 174 -4.46 25.19 -4.94
N ALA A 175 -5.18 24.06 -5.03
CA ALA A 175 -5.98 23.72 -6.21
C ALA A 175 -6.98 24.84 -6.53
N LYS A 176 -7.70 25.30 -5.51
CA LYS A 176 -8.68 26.38 -5.62
C LYS A 176 -8.06 27.69 -6.07
N ALA A 177 -6.85 28.02 -5.59
CA ALA A 177 -6.12 29.21 -6.04
C ALA A 177 -5.78 29.18 -7.54
N GLU A 178 -5.68 27.99 -8.13
CA GLU A 178 -5.48 27.75 -9.56
C GLU A 178 -6.79 27.49 -10.34
N GLY A 179 -7.95 27.66 -9.68
CA GLY A 179 -9.27 27.48 -10.28
C GLY A 179 -9.76 26.03 -10.36
N MET A 180 -9.07 25.10 -9.68
CA MET A 180 -9.49 23.70 -9.56
C MET A 180 -10.40 23.55 -8.33
N GLU A 181 -11.69 23.30 -8.56
CA GLU A 181 -12.70 23.26 -7.50
C GLU A 181 -13.50 21.94 -7.49
N HIS A 182 -14.58 21.89 -6.69
CA HIS A 182 -15.55 20.77 -6.66
C HIS A 182 -15.04 19.40 -6.22
N TYR A 183 -13.85 19.30 -5.65
CA TYR A 183 -13.39 18.07 -5.01
C TYR A 183 -14.33 17.64 -3.87
N LEU A 184 -14.66 16.36 -3.85
CA LEU A 184 -15.42 15.70 -2.81
C LEU A 184 -14.69 14.44 -2.36
N VAL A 185 -14.54 14.29 -1.04
CA VAL A 185 -14.02 13.07 -0.42
C VAL A 185 -15.13 12.01 -0.41
N GLU A 186 -14.98 11.02 -1.28
CA GLU A 186 -15.96 9.94 -1.48
C GLU A 186 -15.87 8.91 -0.35
N GLU A 187 -14.66 8.53 0.04
CA GLU A 187 -14.38 7.52 1.05
C GLU A 187 -13.11 7.93 1.83
N GLY A 188 -13.07 7.59 3.12
CA GLY A 188 -11.94 7.86 4.01
C GLY A 188 -11.75 6.71 5.00
N TYR A 189 -11.48 7.01 6.26
CA TYR A 189 -11.28 6.00 7.30
C TYR A 189 -12.43 4.99 7.37
N ARG A 190 -12.05 3.72 7.45
CA ARG A 190 -12.95 2.58 7.61
C ARG A 190 -12.43 1.70 8.75
N THR A 191 -13.29 1.43 9.73
CA THR A 191 -12.93 0.52 10.82
C THR A 191 -12.72 -0.91 10.31
N ILE A 192 -12.04 -1.74 11.11
CA ILE A 192 -11.81 -3.16 10.81
C ILE A 192 -13.14 -3.91 10.74
N GLU A 193 -14.07 -3.59 11.63
CA GLU A 193 -15.41 -4.21 11.69
C GLU A 193 -16.19 -3.92 10.41
N ARG A 194 -16.14 -2.67 9.93
CA ARG A 194 -16.79 -2.29 8.67
C ARG A 194 -16.14 -2.96 7.47
N GLN A 195 -14.81 -3.10 7.46
CA GLN A 195 -14.12 -3.87 6.43
C GLN A 195 -14.51 -5.36 6.47
N GLN A 196 -14.68 -5.94 7.67
CA GLN A 196 -15.15 -7.31 7.86
C GLN A 196 -16.57 -7.50 7.33
N GLU A 197 -17.46 -6.54 7.52
CA GLU A 197 -18.79 -6.58 6.90
C GLU A 197 -18.72 -6.59 5.37
N TYR A 198 -17.87 -5.76 4.77
CA TYR A 198 -17.68 -5.73 3.32
C TYR A 198 -17.13 -7.06 2.80
N TYR A 199 -16.14 -7.61 3.49
CA TYR A 199 -15.56 -8.93 3.20
C TYR A 199 -16.63 -10.02 3.26
N ASN A 200 -17.40 -10.08 4.36
CA ASN A 200 -18.44 -11.09 4.56
C ASN A 200 -19.54 -10.99 3.50
N LYS A 201 -20.03 -9.78 3.20
CA LYS A 201 -21.04 -9.54 2.16
C LYS A 201 -20.53 -9.97 0.78
N LYS A 202 -19.26 -9.74 0.46
CA LYS A 202 -18.67 -10.19 -0.81
C LYS A 202 -18.54 -11.72 -0.85
N ARG A 203 -18.03 -12.32 0.23
CA ARG A 203 -17.90 -13.77 0.37
C ARG A 203 -19.25 -14.48 0.23
N GLU A 204 -20.30 -13.95 0.86
CA GLU A 204 -21.66 -14.47 0.73
C GLU A 204 -22.14 -14.45 -0.73
N LYS A 205 -21.96 -13.34 -1.45
CA LYS A 205 -22.33 -13.23 -2.86
C LYS A 205 -21.59 -14.25 -3.74
N LEU A 206 -20.31 -14.47 -3.47
CA LEU A 206 -19.46 -15.39 -4.23
C LEU A 206 -19.66 -16.87 -3.85
N SER A 207 -20.25 -17.16 -2.68
CA SER A 207 -20.49 -18.53 -2.19
C SER A 207 -21.42 -19.37 -3.09
N SER A 208 -22.19 -18.71 -3.96
CA SER A 208 -23.00 -19.37 -4.98
C SER A 208 -22.18 -19.95 -6.14
N LYS A 209 -20.95 -19.46 -6.34
CA LYS A 209 -20.06 -19.84 -7.45
C LYS A 209 -18.80 -20.56 -6.98
N TYR A 210 -18.33 -20.27 -5.78
CA TYR A 210 -17.09 -20.78 -5.23
C TYR A 210 -17.31 -21.33 -3.82
N SER A 211 -16.45 -22.25 -3.38
CA SER A 211 -16.46 -22.79 -2.02
C SER A 211 -15.03 -23.08 -1.54
N GLY A 212 -14.87 -23.23 -0.23
CA GLY A 212 -13.56 -23.46 0.39
C GLY A 212 -12.55 -22.36 0.03
N GLU A 213 -11.33 -22.77 -0.26
CA GLU A 213 -10.23 -21.87 -0.61
C GLU A 213 -10.48 -21.05 -1.88
N ALA A 214 -11.12 -21.63 -2.90
CA ALA A 214 -11.47 -20.91 -4.12
C ALA A 214 -12.41 -19.72 -3.84
N LEU A 215 -13.26 -19.83 -2.81
CA LEU A 215 -14.09 -18.72 -2.36
C LEU A 215 -13.26 -17.64 -1.68
N ASP A 216 -12.27 -18.03 -0.88
CA ASP A 216 -11.39 -17.09 -0.20
C ASP A 216 -10.50 -16.33 -1.20
N GLU A 217 -9.91 -17.02 -2.18
CA GLU A 217 -9.17 -16.39 -3.27
C GLU A 217 -10.03 -15.44 -4.11
N ALA A 218 -11.23 -15.88 -4.50
CA ALA A 218 -12.15 -15.05 -5.27
C ALA A 218 -12.60 -13.82 -4.48
N THR A 219 -12.80 -13.95 -3.17
CA THR A 219 -13.18 -12.83 -2.29
C THR A 219 -12.04 -11.83 -2.17
N LYS A 220 -10.82 -12.28 -1.90
CA LYS A 220 -9.62 -11.42 -1.75
C LYS A 220 -9.30 -10.63 -3.02
N LYS A 221 -9.67 -11.14 -4.20
CA LYS A 221 -9.55 -10.41 -5.49
C LYS A 221 -10.53 -9.26 -5.64
N GLU A 222 -11.64 -9.24 -4.90
CA GLU A 222 -12.67 -8.22 -5.02
C GLU A 222 -12.79 -7.29 -3.80
N VAL A 223 -12.24 -7.68 -2.65
CA VAL A 223 -12.26 -6.87 -1.43
C VAL A 223 -11.09 -7.24 -0.52
N ASN A 224 -10.42 -6.23 0.03
CA ASN A 224 -9.34 -6.44 0.99
C ASN A 224 -9.82 -7.24 2.21
N TYR A 225 -8.96 -8.11 2.72
CA TYR A 225 -9.17 -8.72 4.02
C TYR A 225 -9.18 -7.64 5.12
N PRO A 226 -9.91 -7.82 6.23
CA PRO A 226 -9.91 -6.84 7.32
C PRO A 226 -8.50 -6.58 7.85
N GLY A 227 -8.12 -5.31 7.94
CA GLY A 227 -6.76 -4.90 8.29
C GLY A 227 -5.84 -4.64 7.10
N THR A 228 -6.19 -5.08 5.88
CA THR A 228 -5.33 -4.95 4.69
C THR A 228 -5.83 -3.92 3.68
N SER A 229 -6.72 -3.02 4.11
CA SER A 229 -7.23 -1.90 3.31
C SER A 229 -6.53 -0.61 3.74
N GLU A 230 -6.06 0.19 2.78
CA GLU A 230 -5.54 1.54 3.01
C GLU A 230 -6.48 2.40 3.88
N TYR A 231 -7.79 2.31 3.65
CA TYR A 231 -8.80 3.00 4.48
C TYR A 231 -8.75 2.65 5.97
N ASN A 232 -8.17 1.50 6.36
CA ASN A 232 -7.99 1.16 7.78
C ASN A 232 -6.92 2.03 8.45
N SER A 233 -6.03 2.68 7.71
CA SER A 233 -5.06 3.63 8.27
C SER A 233 -5.66 5.00 8.56
N GLY A 234 -6.78 5.37 7.94
CA GLY A 234 -7.30 6.75 7.99
C GLY A 234 -6.39 7.80 7.34
N LEU A 235 -5.25 7.39 6.76
CA LEU A 235 -4.30 8.22 6.03
C LEU A 235 -4.58 8.24 4.52
N ALA A 236 -5.47 7.38 4.04
CA ALA A 236 -5.88 7.30 2.65
C ALA A 236 -7.34 7.74 2.45
N PHE A 237 -7.61 8.34 1.29
CA PHE A 237 -8.93 8.83 0.92
C PHE A 237 -9.16 8.77 -0.59
N GLU A 238 -10.41 8.63 -0.98
CA GLU A 238 -10.83 8.63 -2.39
C GLU A 238 -11.45 9.97 -2.77
N LEU A 239 -11.01 10.52 -3.91
CA LEU A 239 -11.55 11.76 -4.47
C LEU A 239 -12.43 11.50 -5.69
N ARG A 240 -13.44 12.36 -5.84
CA ARG A 240 -14.15 12.59 -7.09
C ARG A 240 -14.57 14.05 -7.19
N LEU A 241 -15.09 14.46 -8.34
CA LEU A 241 -15.71 15.77 -8.50
C LEU A 241 -17.22 15.69 -8.25
N TYR A 242 -17.77 16.75 -7.66
CA TYR A 242 -19.20 16.87 -7.40
C TYR A 242 -19.65 18.33 -7.24
N ASP A 243 -20.71 18.69 -7.96
CA ASP A 243 -21.54 19.83 -7.63
C ASP A 243 -23.01 19.38 -7.62
N LYS A 244 -23.76 19.78 -6.58
CA LYS A 244 -25.19 19.51 -6.48
C LYS A 244 -26.03 20.30 -7.49
N ASN A 245 -25.51 21.44 -7.96
CA ASN A 245 -26.18 22.35 -8.89
C ASN A 245 -25.75 22.13 -10.34
N ASP A 246 -24.67 21.37 -10.55
CA ASP A 246 -24.13 21.06 -11.87
C ASP A 246 -23.73 19.57 -11.96
N PRO A 247 -24.60 18.71 -12.53
CA PRO A 247 -24.30 17.28 -12.69
C PRO A 247 -23.18 17.01 -13.70
N ASP A 248 -22.84 17.97 -14.57
CA ASP A 248 -21.80 17.78 -15.57
C ASP A 248 -20.40 17.75 -14.93
N VAL A 249 -20.22 18.38 -13.77
CA VAL A 249 -18.96 18.38 -12.99
C VAL A 249 -18.47 16.96 -12.67
N GLY A 250 -19.37 16.06 -12.27
CA GLY A 250 -19.03 14.69 -11.89
C GLY A 250 -19.09 13.67 -13.03
N SER A 251 -19.45 14.09 -14.25
CA SER A 251 -19.71 13.19 -15.38
C SER A 251 -18.44 12.63 -16.06
N PRO A 252 -17.36 13.42 -16.26
CA PRO A 252 -16.12 12.90 -16.80
C PRO A 252 -15.42 11.93 -15.85
N LYS A 253 -14.51 11.10 -16.38
CA LYS A 253 -13.58 10.34 -15.54
C LYS A 253 -12.67 11.32 -14.80
N TYR A 254 -12.65 11.26 -13.47
CA TYR A 254 -11.86 12.14 -12.61
C TYR A 254 -10.43 12.36 -13.13
N SER A 255 -9.67 11.29 -13.43
CA SER A 255 -8.28 11.39 -13.89
C SER A 255 -8.09 12.12 -15.24
N THR A 256 -9.15 12.29 -16.02
CA THR A 256 -9.12 13.02 -17.30
C THR A 256 -9.48 14.51 -17.19
N THR A 257 -9.99 14.94 -16.03
CA THR A 257 -10.36 16.33 -15.76
C THR A 257 -9.13 17.19 -15.44
N PRO A 258 -9.18 18.51 -15.66
CA PRO A 258 -8.14 19.44 -15.20
C PRO A 258 -7.86 19.28 -13.69
N GLU A 259 -8.89 19.14 -12.87
CA GLU A 259 -8.80 18.99 -11.42
C GLU A 259 -8.10 17.69 -11.03
N GLY A 260 -8.46 16.58 -11.68
CA GLY A 260 -7.81 15.30 -11.46
C GLY A 260 -6.33 15.35 -11.84
N LYS A 261 -6.00 15.91 -13.00
CA LYS A 261 -4.61 16.08 -13.45
C LYS A 261 -3.80 16.94 -12.48
N TRP A 262 -4.35 18.10 -12.09
CA TRP A 262 -3.71 18.98 -11.12
C TRP A 262 -3.37 18.25 -9.82
N MET A 263 -4.32 17.48 -9.28
CA MET A 263 -4.08 16.74 -8.04
C MET A 263 -2.97 15.70 -8.23
N ASN A 264 -2.95 14.95 -9.33
CA ASN A 264 -1.90 13.95 -9.58
C ASN A 264 -0.51 14.57 -9.79
N GLU A 265 -0.44 15.76 -10.37
CA GLU A 265 0.82 16.46 -10.64
C GLU A 265 1.37 17.23 -9.43
N ASN A 266 0.49 17.61 -8.48
CA ASN A 266 0.84 18.55 -7.40
C ASN A 266 0.67 18.02 -5.98
N CYS A 267 -0.08 16.92 -5.76
CA CYS A 267 -0.42 16.47 -4.41
C CYS A 267 0.80 16.15 -3.53
N TRP A 268 1.93 15.74 -4.15
CA TRP A 268 3.18 15.43 -3.45
C TRP A 268 3.75 16.61 -2.66
N LYS A 269 3.53 17.85 -3.13
CA LYS A 269 3.95 19.08 -2.44
C LYS A 269 3.30 19.24 -1.06
N TYR A 270 2.19 18.54 -0.83
CA TYR A 270 1.40 18.57 0.39
C TYR A 270 1.53 17.27 1.20
N GLY A 271 2.46 16.38 0.83
CA GLY A 271 2.67 15.11 1.53
C GLY A 271 1.70 14.00 1.12
N LEU A 272 1.08 14.12 -0.05
CA LEU A 272 0.15 13.13 -0.58
C LEU A 272 0.74 12.43 -1.82
N VAL A 273 0.45 11.16 -2.00
CA VAL A 273 0.80 10.41 -3.21
C VAL A 273 -0.42 9.75 -3.82
N PHE A 274 -0.42 9.58 -5.14
CA PHE A 274 -1.39 8.72 -5.80
C PHE A 274 -1.04 7.26 -5.54
N ARG A 275 -1.93 6.52 -4.86
CA ARG A 275 -1.51 5.29 -4.18
C ARG A 275 -1.33 4.07 -5.09
N PHE A 276 -2.12 3.98 -6.17
CA PHE A 276 -2.23 2.78 -6.99
C PHE A 276 -2.12 3.11 -8.49
N PRO A 277 -0.98 3.62 -8.99
CA PRO A 277 -0.81 3.91 -10.41
C PRO A 277 -0.86 2.62 -11.24
N GLN A 278 -1.46 2.75 -12.42
CA GLN A 278 -1.60 1.71 -13.44
C GLN A 278 -1.11 2.22 -14.80
N ASN A 279 -1.03 1.34 -15.80
CA ASN A 279 -0.58 1.74 -17.12
C ASN A 279 -1.45 2.88 -17.69
N GLN A 280 -0.82 4.04 -17.94
CA GLN A 280 -1.45 5.27 -18.43
C GLN A 280 -2.59 5.77 -17.53
N TRP A 281 -2.47 5.53 -16.21
CA TRP A 281 -3.42 5.98 -15.22
C TRP A 281 -2.77 6.20 -13.84
N PRO A 282 -2.98 7.35 -13.17
CA PRO A 282 -3.96 8.36 -13.50
C PRO A 282 -3.49 9.35 -14.59
N LEU A 283 -2.19 9.39 -14.89
CA LEU A 283 -1.61 10.21 -15.96
C LEU A 283 -1.20 9.33 -17.14
N GLU A 284 -1.12 9.91 -18.34
CA GLU A 284 -0.71 9.19 -19.55
C GLU A 284 0.73 8.65 -19.45
N THR A 285 1.55 9.26 -18.60
CA THR A 285 2.93 8.85 -18.30
C THR A 285 3.04 7.80 -17.21
N SER A 286 1.94 7.50 -16.50
CA SER A 286 1.97 6.56 -15.37
C SER A 286 2.28 5.13 -15.84
N THR A 287 3.18 4.47 -15.11
CA THR A 287 3.53 3.07 -15.31
C THR A 287 2.65 2.15 -14.47
N ASP A 288 2.40 0.92 -14.95
CA ASP A 288 1.70 -0.07 -14.14
C ASP A 288 2.53 -0.51 -12.94
N LYS A 289 2.02 -0.24 -11.73
CA LYS A 289 2.62 -0.68 -10.47
C LYS A 289 1.73 -1.67 -9.71
N SER A 290 0.73 -2.27 -10.38
CA SER A 290 -0.15 -3.27 -9.76
C SER A 290 0.60 -4.51 -9.25
N PHE A 291 1.74 -4.85 -9.87
CA PHE A 291 2.61 -5.94 -9.43
C PHE A 291 3.31 -5.68 -8.08
N LYS A 292 3.50 -4.40 -7.71
CA LYS A 292 4.04 -3.98 -6.40
C LYS A 292 2.93 -3.76 -5.39
N THR A 293 1.88 -3.04 -5.76
CA THR A 293 0.82 -2.64 -4.83
C THR A 293 -0.21 -3.74 -4.56
N GLY A 294 -0.31 -4.75 -5.44
CA GLY A 294 -1.34 -5.78 -5.39
C GLY A 294 -2.74 -5.30 -5.79
N VAL A 295 -2.88 -4.07 -6.31
CA VAL A 295 -4.16 -3.47 -6.70
C VAL A 295 -4.19 -3.21 -8.20
N SER A 296 -5.11 -3.87 -8.91
CA SER A 296 -5.29 -3.78 -10.37
C SER A 296 -6.60 -3.13 -10.80
N VAL A 297 -7.30 -2.46 -9.86
CA VAL A 297 -8.53 -1.69 -10.13
C VAL A 297 -8.27 -0.19 -10.02
N HIS A 298 -8.86 0.60 -10.92
CA HIS A 298 -8.73 2.06 -10.88
C HIS A 298 -9.49 2.65 -9.69
N LEU A 299 -8.77 3.12 -8.67
CA LEU A 299 -9.27 3.80 -7.48
C LEU A 299 -8.61 5.18 -7.34
N ASN A 300 -9.37 6.27 -7.31
CA ASN A 300 -8.82 7.64 -7.15
C ASN A 300 -8.36 7.90 -5.70
N VAL A 301 -7.50 7.02 -5.19
CA VAL A 301 -7.04 6.97 -3.81
C VAL A 301 -5.72 7.69 -3.70
N TYR A 302 -5.72 8.68 -2.82
CA TYR A 302 -4.54 9.39 -2.38
C TYR A 302 -4.18 8.96 -0.98
N ARG A 303 -2.89 8.96 -0.67
CA ARG A 303 -2.34 8.50 0.61
C ARG A 303 -1.40 9.58 1.17
N TYR A 304 -1.61 9.98 2.41
CA TYR A 304 -0.67 10.81 3.14
C TYR A 304 0.56 10.00 3.56
N VAL A 305 1.74 10.54 3.27
CA VAL A 305 3.06 9.98 3.59
C VAL A 305 4.03 11.01 4.19
N GLY A 306 3.60 12.28 4.36
CA GLY A 306 4.48 13.38 4.77
C GLY A 306 5.22 14.01 3.57
N LYS A 307 5.60 15.29 3.68
CA LYS A 307 6.10 16.10 2.55
C LYS A 307 7.42 15.58 1.96
N GLY A 308 8.42 15.29 2.80
CA GLY A 308 9.71 14.80 2.30
C GLY A 308 9.62 13.43 1.65
N ASN A 309 8.90 12.49 2.26
CA ASN A 309 8.65 11.17 1.65
C ASN A 309 7.92 11.31 0.32
N ALA A 310 6.84 12.12 0.27
CA ALA A 310 6.08 12.32 -0.96
C ALA A 310 6.92 12.96 -2.08
N ALA A 311 7.82 13.90 -1.74
CA ALA A 311 8.72 14.52 -2.71
C ALA A 311 9.68 13.50 -3.32
N ILE A 312 10.31 12.66 -2.51
CA ILE A 312 11.24 11.62 -3.01
C ILE A 312 10.47 10.59 -3.84
N MET A 313 9.32 10.11 -3.35
CA MET A 313 8.46 9.20 -4.10
C MET A 313 8.01 9.78 -5.45
N HIS A 314 7.75 11.09 -5.52
CA HIS A 314 7.41 11.77 -6.77
C HIS A 314 8.58 11.79 -7.76
N TYR A 315 9.76 12.27 -7.34
CA TYR A 315 10.92 12.38 -8.23
C TYR A 315 11.41 11.01 -8.71
N MET A 316 11.33 9.99 -7.85
CA MET A 316 11.78 8.64 -8.19
C MET A 316 10.70 7.75 -8.84
N ASP A 317 9.48 8.24 -9.04
CA ASP A 317 8.32 7.47 -9.54
C ASP A 317 8.09 6.16 -8.74
N PHE A 318 8.14 6.28 -7.41
CA PHE A 318 7.96 5.15 -6.49
C PHE A 318 6.55 5.03 -5.94
N THR A 319 6.07 3.79 -5.84
CA THR A 319 5.00 3.47 -4.90
C THR A 319 5.53 3.43 -3.47
N MET A 320 4.62 3.39 -2.50
CA MET A 320 5.00 3.27 -1.09
C MET A 320 5.80 1.99 -0.81
N GLU A 321 5.45 0.87 -1.46
CA GLU A 321 6.22 -0.38 -1.40
C GLU A 321 7.64 -0.20 -1.94
N GLU A 322 7.78 0.33 -3.16
CA GLU A 322 9.10 0.53 -3.78
C GLU A 322 9.97 1.50 -2.95
N TYR A 323 9.35 2.51 -2.34
CA TYR A 323 10.07 3.47 -1.50
C TYR A 323 10.59 2.85 -0.21
N ILE A 324 9.79 2.01 0.48
CA ILE A 324 10.25 1.34 1.70
C ILE A 324 11.34 0.32 1.36
N GLU A 325 11.18 -0.48 0.30
CA GLU A 325 12.22 -1.40 -0.19
C GLU A 325 13.51 -0.63 -0.54
N TYR A 326 13.39 0.53 -1.20
CA TYR A 326 14.53 1.37 -1.51
C TYR A 326 15.23 1.87 -0.23
N LEU A 327 14.49 2.28 0.80
CA LEU A 327 15.08 2.69 2.08
C LEU A 327 15.61 1.53 2.94
N GLU A 328 15.20 0.29 2.68
CA GLU A 328 15.82 -0.90 3.26
C GLU A 328 17.23 -1.11 2.69
N GLU A 329 17.41 -0.90 1.38
CA GLU A 329 18.70 -1.00 0.71
C GLU A 329 19.57 0.26 0.90
N HIS A 330 18.93 1.43 1.03
CA HIS A 330 19.54 2.74 1.13
C HIS A 330 19.02 3.50 2.37
N PRO A 331 19.40 3.09 3.60
CA PRO A 331 18.82 3.62 4.85
C PRO A 331 19.15 5.08 5.13
N HIS A 332 20.03 5.72 4.37
CA HIS A 332 20.31 7.14 4.53
C HIS A 332 20.41 7.78 3.15
N ILE A 333 19.55 8.75 2.87
CA ILE A 333 19.51 9.44 1.58
C ILE A 333 19.30 10.94 1.76
N ALA A 334 19.66 11.73 0.75
CA ALA A 334 19.35 13.16 0.71
C ALA A 334 18.80 13.58 -0.66
N LEU A 335 17.70 14.34 -0.66
CA LEU A 335 17.13 14.95 -1.86
C LEU A 335 17.65 16.36 -2.05
N TYR A 336 18.28 16.59 -3.18
CA TYR A 336 18.61 17.90 -3.71
C TYR A 336 17.64 18.27 -4.84
N VAL A 337 17.21 19.53 -4.87
CA VAL A 337 16.44 20.12 -5.97
C VAL A 337 17.06 21.48 -6.28
N ASP A 338 17.40 21.71 -7.54
CA ASP A 338 18.11 22.91 -8.00
C ASP A 338 19.36 23.22 -7.16
N ASP A 339 20.23 22.22 -6.92
CA ASP A 339 21.46 22.33 -6.09
C ASP A 339 21.22 22.71 -4.61
N HIS A 340 19.97 22.61 -4.14
CA HIS A 340 19.60 22.89 -2.75
C HIS A 340 19.13 21.62 -2.05
N LEU A 341 19.74 21.31 -0.91
CA LEU A 341 19.28 20.25 -0.01
C LEU A 341 17.86 20.57 0.47
N GLN A 342 16.90 19.71 0.12
CA GLN A 342 15.51 19.84 0.53
C GLN A 342 15.21 18.96 1.74
N TYR A 343 15.58 17.67 1.64
CA TYR A 343 15.32 16.68 2.67
C TYR A 343 16.48 15.72 2.85
N GLU A 344 16.71 15.27 4.07
CA GLU A 344 17.53 14.11 4.41
C GLU A 344 16.60 13.08 5.03
N VAL A 345 16.72 11.82 4.63
CA VAL A 345 15.88 10.73 5.13
C VAL A 345 16.76 9.64 5.69
N TYR A 346 16.45 9.24 6.93
CA TYR A 346 17.12 8.17 7.62
C TYR A 346 16.13 7.12 8.07
N ARG A 347 16.33 5.88 7.64
CA ARG A 347 15.60 4.71 8.09
C ARG A 347 16.43 3.96 9.12
N GLN A 348 15.91 3.88 10.35
CA GLN A 348 16.44 3.01 11.40
C GLN A 348 15.49 1.84 11.62
N ILE A 349 16.01 0.69 12.02
CA ILE A 349 15.18 -0.48 12.31
C ILE A 349 15.00 -0.59 13.83
N VAL A 350 13.77 -0.88 14.24
CA VAL A 350 13.35 -1.03 15.64
C VAL A 350 12.55 -2.33 15.89
N GLY A 351 12.25 -3.09 14.83
CA GLY A 351 11.47 -4.32 14.93
C GLY A 351 10.05 -4.06 15.44
N ASP A 352 9.58 -4.92 16.36
CA ASP A 352 8.24 -4.84 16.95
C ASP A 352 8.21 -4.11 18.31
N ASP A 353 9.31 -3.45 18.69
CA ASP A 353 9.44 -2.80 20.00
C ASP A 353 8.37 -1.72 20.21
N GLU A 354 7.83 -1.64 21.44
CA GLU A 354 6.83 -0.64 21.80
C GLU A 354 7.44 0.76 22.05
N GLU A 355 8.69 0.79 22.50
CA GLU A 355 9.45 1.98 22.85
C GLU A 355 10.86 1.91 22.23
N PHE A 356 11.39 3.03 21.78
CA PHE A 356 12.68 3.10 21.09
C PHE A 356 13.26 4.51 21.13
N ASP A 357 14.55 4.61 20.81
CA ASP A 357 15.23 5.89 20.62
C ASP A 357 15.33 6.21 19.11
N ILE A 358 14.78 7.34 18.71
CA ILE A 358 14.90 7.87 17.35
C ILE A 358 16.22 8.65 17.24
N GLN A 359 17.04 8.27 16.27
CA GLN A 359 18.29 8.95 15.94
C GLN A 359 18.01 10.17 15.07
N LEU A 360 18.45 11.34 15.54
CA LEU A 360 18.24 12.62 14.90
C LEU A 360 19.57 13.31 14.64
N ASN A 361 19.67 14.06 13.55
CA ASN A 361 20.79 14.97 13.33
C ASN A 361 20.61 16.31 14.08
N SER A 362 21.39 17.32 13.70
CA SER A 362 21.38 18.65 14.33
C SER A 362 20.17 19.53 14.00
N THR A 363 19.36 19.22 12.97
CA THR A 363 18.18 20.04 12.66
C THR A 363 17.06 19.82 13.68
N ASN A 364 16.27 20.86 13.89
CA ASN A 364 15.07 20.80 14.74
C ASN A 364 13.80 20.52 13.93
N ASN A 365 13.86 20.58 12.59
CA ASN A 365 12.72 20.32 11.72
C ASN A 365 12.80 18.87 11.23
N TRP A 366 12.05 17.99 11.88
CA TRP A 366 12.00 16.58 11.53
C TRP A 366 10.63 15.96 11.83
N GLU A 367 10.29 14.91 11.10
CA GLU A 367 9.12 14.06 11.34
C GLU A 367 9.55 12.59 11.21
N SER A 368 9.11 11.75 12.14
CA SER A 368 9.36 10.31 12.09
C SER A 368 8.05 9.54 11.98
N SER A 369 8.07 8.46 11.21
CA SER A 369 6.93 7.55 11.06
C SER A 369 7.39 6.10 11.08
N LEU A 370 6.64 5.23 11.73
CA LEU A 370 6.78 3.78 11.54
C LEU A 370 6.38 3.41 10.11
N ASP A 371 7.09 2.44 9.53
CA ASP A 371 6.84 1.95 8.17
C ASP A 371 5.96 0.69 8.11
N ASN A 372 5.69 0.06 9.27
CA ASN A 372 5.02 -1.25 9.39
C ASN A 372 5.82 -2.44 8.82
N MET A 373 7.12 -2.25 8.64
CA MET A 373 8.12 -3.20 8.14
C MET A 373 9.31 -3.32 9.12
N GLY A 374 9.08 -2.98 10.40
CA GLY A 374 10.09 -2.98 11.45
C GLY A 374 11.00 -1.75 11.47
N GLY A 375 10.74 -0.74 10.64
CA GLY A 375 11.54 0.48 10.53
C GLY A 375 10.82 1.75 10.98
N ILE A 376 11.63 2.75 11.32
CA ILE A 376 11.24 4.15 11.49
C ILE A 376 11.93 4.94 10.39
N ILE A 377 11.13 5.64 9.60
CA ILE A 377 11.60 6.58 8.60
C ILE A 377 11.53 7.98 9.21
N THR A 378 12.68 8.62 9.35
CA THR A 378 12.83 10.00 9.82
C THR A 378 13.20 10.89 8.67
N VAL A 379 12.41 11.93 8.45
CA VAL A 379 12.65 12.97 7.45
C VAL A 379 13.11 14.23 8.17
N PHE A 380 14.25 14.77 7.77
CA PHE A 380 14.77 16.07 8.18
C PHE A 380 14.48 17.09 7.08
N ASP A 381 13.89 18.23 7.43
CA ASP A 381 13.42 19.25 6.49
C ASP A 381 14.33 20.48 6.48
N TYR A 382 14.86 20.79 5.29
CA TYR A 382 15.75 21.90 5.01
C TYR A 382 15.13 22.97 4.08
N THR A 383 13.86 22.83 3.70
CA THR A 383 13.14 23.74 2.78
C THR A 383 12.98 25.17 3.33
N HIS A 384 13.26 25.37 4.62
CA HIS A 384 13.11 26.63 5.35
C HIS A 384 14.43 27.26 5.81
N VAL A 385 15.57 26.70 5.40
CA VAL A 385 16.91 27.10 5.88
C VAL A 385 17.58 28.11 4.94
#